data_AF-A0A9E5QWZ1-F1
#
_entry.id   AF-A0A9E5QWZ1-F1
#
_cell.length_a   1.000
_cell.length_b   1.000
_cell.length_c   1.000
_cell.angle_alpha   90.00
_cell.angle_beta   90.00
_cell.angle_gamma   90.00
#
_symmetry.space_group_name_H-M   'P 1'
#
loop_
_entity.id
_entity.type
_entity.pdbx_description
1 polymer ?
#
loop_
_entity_poly.entity_id
_entity_poly.type
_entity_poly.pdbx_seq_one_letter_code
_entity_poly.pdbx_strand_id
1 'polypeptide(L)'
;MFDQNKILDYLNQTLPPDAERAFEEAIRQDPALACEVALYREIRLALKIYGQEGIAQKLEEVWQSKQLPSRIIPTRKQNIKQATWGYAAVFLLLLASAAALYQFGKSGAPQTLSQRPAQDTSKINKTGGSEEIPHPNTSQAMHPDSSETSEEKGFFQDGKQETHPSPSTSLPSLLASVEQKYKSQQLPFLEAQLSVSRIEQRFEPNFNTILRGKSVKFEWPSQYNIDTLEIEIITKVFVQTPTIILVPFGQKRYVLDLPNGLYYWRLNIKNGEMLHLGRFFVQGEAVLAE
;
A
#
# COMPACT_ATOMS: atom_id res chain seq x y z
N MET A 1 27.49 5.38 -8.57
CA MET A 1 26.51 5.19 -7.48
C MET A 1 25.77 6.51 -7.36
N PHE A 2 24.45 6.50 -7.51
CA PHE A 2 23.66 7.73 -7.53
C PHE A 2 23.61 8.36 -6.13
N ASP A 3 23.49 9.68 -6.08
CA ASP A 3 23.41 10.40 -4.82
C ASP A 3 22.04 10.14 -4.16
N GLN A 4 22.04 9.26 -3.17
CA GLN A 4 20.83 8.85 -2.46
C GLN A 4 20.12 10.02 -1.78
N ASN A 5 20.87 11.02 -1.29
CA ASN A 5 20.27 12.19 -0.64
C ASN A 5 19.47 13.00 -1.65
N LYS A 6 19.98 13.14 -2.88
CA LYS A 6 19.29 13.85 -3.96
C LYS A 6 18.00 13.14 -4.40
N ILE A 7 17.99 11.81 -4.44
CA ILE A 7 16.77 11.01 -4.68
C ILE A 7 15.74 11.26 -3.57
N LEU A 8 16.19 11.20 -2.30
CA LEU A 8 15.31 11.44 -1.15
C LEU A 8 14.75 12.86 -1.15
N ASP A 9 15.58 13.86 -1.43
CA ASP A 9 15.14 15.25 -1.51
C ASP A 9 14.13 15.49 -2.62
N TYR A 10 14.36 14.88 -3.80
CA TYR A 10 13.39 14.92 -4.90
C TYR A 10 12.05 14.31 -4.49
N LEU A 11 12.07 13.13 -3.88
CA LEU A 11 10.83 12.47 -3.46
C LEU A 11 10.12 13.24 -2.35
N ASN A 12 10.86 13.87 -1.45
CA ASN A 12 10.30 14.67 -0.36
C ASN A 12 9.89 16.09 -0.77
N GLN A 13 10.11 16.47 -2.04
CA GLN A 13 9.84 17.82 -2.55
C GLN A 13 10.63 18.90 -1.80
N THR A 14 11.84 18.57 -1.35
CA THR A 14 12.76 19.49 -0.66
C THR A 14 13.83 20.06 -1.58
N LEU A 15 13.92 19.58 -2.83
CA LEU A 15 14.83 20.16 -3.83
C LEU A 15 14.40 21.58 -4.21
N PRO A 16 15.36 22.52 -4.35
CA PRO A 16 15.11 23.80 -4.98
C PRO A 16 14.59 23.65 -6.43
N PRO A 17 13.72 24.54 -6.95
CA PRO A 17 13.09 24.37 -8.26
C PRO A 17 14.04 24.19 -9.46
N ASP A 18 15.22 24.82 -9.41
CA ASP A 18 16.23 24.67 -10.46
C ASP A 18 16.96 23.32 -10.36
N ALA A 19 17.16 22.82 -9.14
CA ALA A 19 17.76 21.51 -8.88
C ALA A 19 16.79 20.37 -9.19
N GLU A 20 15.50 20.55 -8.94
CA GLU A 20 14.44 19.62 -9.33
C GLU A 20 14.40 19.46 -10.85
N ARG A 21 14.32 20.56 -11.61
CA ARG A 21 14.33 20.52 -13.09
C ARG A 21 15.57 19.82 -13.65
N ALA A 22 16.76 20.12 -13.11
CA ALA A 22 17.99 19.45 -13.51
C ALA A 22 17.98 17.95 -13.17
N PHE A 23 17.35 17.56 -12.05
CA PHE A 23 17.24 16.17 -11.63
C PHE A 23 16.22 15.38 -12.47
N GLU A 24 15.10 15.99 -12.82
CA GLU A 24 14.12 15.38 -13.75
C GLU A 24 14.70 15.15 -15.13
N GLU A 25 15.51 16.09 -15.61
CA GLU A 25 16.21 15.92 -16.88
C GLU A 25 17.26 14.80 -16.80
N ALA A 26 17.97 14.67 -15.67
CA ALA A 26 18.85 13.53 -15.43
C ALA A 26 18.11 12.18 -15.40
N ILE A 27 16.91 12.13 -14.79
CA ILE A 27 16.05 10.93 -14.80
C ILE A 27 15.65 10.56 -16.24
N ARG A 28 15.37 11.53 -17.11
CA ARG A 28 15.02 11.27 -18.52
C ARG A 28 16.20 10.73 -19.32
N GLN A 29 17.41 11.22 -19.03
CA GLN A 29 18.62 10.88 -19.76
C GLN A 29 19.26 9.56 -19.30
N ASP A 30 19.05 9.17 -18.04
CA ASP A 30 19.65 7.96 -17.45
C ASP A 30 18.57 6.95 -16.99
N PRO A 31 18.34 5.87 -17.76
CA PRO A 31 17.40 4.81 -17.39
C PRO A 31 17.72 4.11 -16.07
N ALA A 32 19.01 4.04 -15.67
CA ALA A 32 19.39 3.42 -14.40
C ALA A 32 18.98 4.30 -13.22
N LEU A 33 19.15 5.62 -13.33
CA LEU A 33 18.63 6.58 -12.36
C LEU A 33 17.10 6.53 -12.27
N ALA A 34 16.42 6.43 -13.42
CA ALA A 34 14.95 6.29 -13.45
C ALA A 34 14.47 5.04 -12.73
N CYS A 35 15.14 3.91 -12.94
CA CYS A 35 14.85 2.65 -12.25
C CYS A 35 15.05 2.78 -10.73
N GLU A 36 16.13 3.42 -10.30
CA GLU A 36 16.37 3.64 -8.87
C GLU A 36 15.33 4.57 -8.24
N VAL A 37 14.99 5.69 -8.88
CA VAL A 37 13.93 6.59 -8.41
C VAL A 37 12.57 5.87 -8.32
N ALA A 38 12.25 5.00 -9.29
CA ALA A 38 11.05 4.17 -9.25
C ALA A 38 11.04 3.21 -8.05
N LEU A 39 12.17 2.53 -7.79
CA LEU A 39 12.33 1.66 -6.63
C LEU A 39 12.10 2.41 -5.31
N TYR A 40 12.71 3.60 -5.14
CA TYR A 40 12.51 4.40 -3.93
C TYR A 40 11.05 4.88 -3.77
N ARG A 41 10.36 5.20 -4.88
CA ARG A 41 8.91 5.50 -4.86
C ARG A 41 8.09 4.32 -4.38
N GLU A 42 8.37 3.12 -4.89
CA GLU A 42 7.67 1.89 -4.49
C GLU A 42 7.92 1.56 -3.01
N ILE A 43 9.16 1.68 -2.53
CA ILE A 43 9.50 1.48 -1.11
C ILE A 43 8.73 2.47 -0.23
N ARG A 44 8.68 3.75 -0.62
CA ARG A 44 7.97 4.77 0.15
C ARG A 44 6.46 4.56 0.15
N LEU A 45 5.90 4.11 -0.98
CA LEU A 45 4.51 3.72 -1.08
C LEU A 45 4.21 2.51 -0.17
N ALA A 46 5.07 1.49 -0.20
CA ALA A 46 4.97 0.35 0.70
C ALA A 46 5.06 0.80 2.17
N LEU A 47 5.96 1.72 2.52
CA LEU A 47 6.10 2.24 3.89
C LEU A 47 4.82 2.95 4.34
N LYS A 48 4.18 3.69 3.44
CA LYS A 48 2.92 4.37 3.70
C LYS A 48 1.76 3.40 3.89
N ILE A 49 1.75 2.27 3.16
CA ILE A 49 0.68 1.27 3.21
C ILE A 49 0.83 0.35 4.43
N TYR A 50 2.05 -0.13 4.70
CA TYR A 50 2.32 -1.19 5.68
C TYR A 50 2.93 -0.68 6.99
N GLY A 51 3.39 0.58 7.04
CA GLY A 51 4.21 1.07 8.15
C GLY A 51 5.63 0.49 8.12
N GLN A 52 6.51 1.00 8.99
CA GLN A 52 7.90 0.49 9.10
C GLN A 52 7.93 -0.98 9.56
N GLU A 53 7.09 -1.34 10.54
CA GLU A 53 7.02 -2.70 11.07
C GLU A 53 6.43 -3.69 10.07
N GLY A 54 5.44 -3.27 9.27
CA GLY A 54 4.80 -4.14 8.27
C GLY A 54 5.70 -4.50 7.10
N ILE A 55 6.63 -3.62 6.68
CA ILE A 55 7.63 -3.97 5.67
C ILE A 55 8.60 -5.02 6.21
N ALA A 56 9.11 -4.85 7.43
CA ALA A 56 10.02 -5.80 8.03
C ALA A 56 9.38 -7.19 8.16
N GLN A 57 8.13 -7.24 8.61
CA GLN A 57 7.35 -8.49 8.67
C GLN A 57 7.14 -9.10 7.28
N LYS A 58 6.86 -8.30 6.25
CA LYS A 58 6.67 -8.80 4.88
C LYS A 58 7.96 -9.32 4.26
N LEU A 59 9.10 -8.65 4.52
CA LEU A 59 10.42 -9.10 4.08
C LEU A 59 10.81 -10.41 4.79
N GLU A 60 10.56 -10.50 6.10
CA GLU A 60 10.79 -11.70 6.88
C GLU A 60 9.91 -12.86 6.39
N GLU A 61 8.64 -12.61 6.09
CA GLU A 61 7.72 -13.60 5.55
C GLU A 61 8.16 -14.12 4.16
N VAL A 62 8.59 -13.21 3.27
CA VAL A 62 9.14 -13.57 1.96
C VAL A 62 10.45 -14.35 2.11
N TRP A 63 11.25 -14.05 3.13
CA TRP A 63 12.47 -14.77 3.42
C TRP A 63 12.18 -16.18 3.98
N GLN A 64 11.31 -16.30 4.99
CA GLN A 64 10.90 -17.55 5.62
C GLN A 64 10.20 -18.51 4.64
N SER A 65 9.28 -18.00 3.81
CA SER A 65 8.60 -18.79 2.79
C SER A 65 9.55 -19.41 1.75
N LYS A 66 10.76 -18.85 1.61
CA LYS A 66 11.80 -19.35 0.70
C LYS A 66 12.88 -20.18 1.41
N GLN A 67 13.02 -20.04 2.72
CA GLN A 67 13.88 -20.88 3.57
C GLN A 67 13.25 -22.23 3.88
N LEU A 68 11.91 -22.34 3.84
CA LEU A 68 11.24 -23.62 3.94
C LEU A 68 11.70 -24.50 2.77
N PRO A 69 12.41 -25.61 3.03
CA PRO A 69 12.82 -26.51 1.96
C PRO A 69 11.55 -26.95 1.26
N SER A 70 11.43 -26.65 -0.03
CA SER A 70 10.31 -27.09 -0.85
C SER A 70 10.13 -28.58 -0.60
N ARG A 71 9.11 -28.93 0.19
CA ARG A 71 8.87 -30.31 0.59
C ARG A 71 8.77 -31.08 -0.71
N ILE A 72 9.74 -31.96 -0.90
CA ILE A 72 10.14 -32.53 -2.18
C ILE A 72 8.91 -33.19 -2.82
N ILE A 73 8.25 -32.46 -3.72
CA ILE A 73 7.43 -33.09 -4.75
C ILE A 73 8.46 -33.62 -5.74
N PRO A 74 8.55 -34.94 -5.97
CA PRO A 74 9.56 -35.52 -6.85
C PRO A 74 9.28 -35.05 -8.28
N THR A 75 9.91 -33.94 -8.66
CA THR A 75 9.85 -33.40 -10.02
C THR A 75 11.13 -33.78 -10.75
N ARG A 76 10.90 -34.44 -11.87
CA ARG A 76 11.82 -34.86 -12.92
C ARG A 76 12.90 -33.80 -13.19
N LYS A 77 14.18 -34.22 -13.09
CA LYS A 77 15.39 -33.42 -13.33
C LYS A 77 15.25 -32.49 -14.55
N GLN A 78 15.16 -31.18 -14.30
CA GLN A 78 15.55 -30.16 -15.27
C GLN A 78 16.66 -29.29 -14.68
N ASN A 79 17.66 -29.01 -15.52
CA ASN A 79 18.89 -28.28 -15.21
C ASN A 79 18.58 -26.85 -14.76
N ILE A 80 18.55 -26.61 -13.44
CA ILE A 80 18.55 -25.27 -12.85
C ILE A 80 19.95 -25.01 -12.30
N LYS A 81 20.83 -24.42 -13.12
CA LYS A 81 22.17 -23.97 -12.67
C LYS A 81 22.41 -22.46 -12.81
N GLN A 82 21.43 -21.66 -13.23
CA GLN A 82 21.65 -20.23 -13.50
C GLN A 82 20.86 -19.23 -12.65
N ALA A 83 19.82 -19.64 -11.92
CA ALA A 83 18.97 -18.70 -11.18
C ALA A 83 19.47 -18.31 -9.77
N THR A 84 20.46 -19.00 -9.21
CA THR A 84 20.89 -18.78 -7.82
C THR A 84 21.91 -17.64 -7.62
N TRP A 85 22.60 -17.20 -8.68
CA TRP A 85 23.68 -16.21 -8.54
C TRP A 85 23.19 -14.76 -8.41
N GLY A 86 22.04 -14.41 -8.99
CA GLY A 86 21.50 -13.04 -8.90
C GLY A 86 21.09 -12.63 -7.48
N TYR A 87 20.60 -13.58 -6.67
CA TYR A 87 20.10 -13.30 -5.32
C TYR A 87 21.20 -13.22 -4.26
N ALA A 88 22.31 -13.93 -4.46
CA ALA A 88 23.48 -13.79 -3.59
C ALA A 88 24.05 -12.36 -3.64
N ALA A 89 24.01 -11.72 -4.82
CA ALA A 89 24.48 -10.34 -4.98
C ALA A 89 23.60 -9.33 -4.21
N VAL A 90 22.26 -9.47 -4.27
CA VAL A 90 21.33 -8.58 -3.56
C VAL A 90 21.45 -8.76 -2.04
N PHE A 91 21.59 -10.00 -1.56
CA PHE A 91 21.76 -10.28 -0.14
C PHE A 91 23.10 -9.75 0.40
N LEU A 92 24.19 -9.88 -0.36
CA LEU A 92 25.49 -9.32 0.00
C LEU A 92 25.47 -7.78 0.02
N LEU A 93 24.73 -7.14 -0.89
CA LEU A 93 24.56 -5.69 -0.91
C LEU A 93 23.83 -5.20 0.35
N LEU A 94 22.76 -5.90 0.77
CA LEU A 94 22.02 -5.58 1.99
C LEU A 94 22.88 -5.75 3.24
N LEU A 95 23.65 -6.84 3.34
CA LEU A 95 24.58 -7.05 4.46
C LEU A 95 25.68 -5.98 4.51
N ALA A 96 26.24 -5.58 3.37
CA ALA A 96 27.24 -4.52 3.32
C ALA A 96 26.67 -3.17 3.77
N SER A 97 25.44 -2.85 3.36
CA SER A 97 24.76 -1.61 3.77
C SER A 97 24.43 -1.58 5.27
N ALA A 98 24.00 -2.70 5.85
CA ALA A 98 23.77 -2.82 7.29
C ALA A 98 25.08 -2.68 8.10
N ALA A 99 26.17 -3.29 7.62
CA ALA A 99 27.48 -3.18 8.26
C ALA A 99 28.02 -1.74 8.23
N ALA A 100 27.82 -1.02 7.13
CA ALA A 100 28.23 0.39 7.00
C ALA A 100 27.47 1.28 8.00
N LEU A 101 26.16 1.10 8.13
CA LEU A 101 25.34 1.83 9.10
C LEU A 101 25.74 1.52 10.55
N TYR A 102 26.10 0.27 10.85
CA TYR A 102 26.55 -0.13 12.19
C TYR A 102 27.87 0.55 12.60
N GLN A 103 28.82 0.69 11.67
CA GLN A 103 30.10 1.36 11.94
C GLN A 103 29.94 2.87 12.14
N PHE A 104 28.99 3.51 11.43
CA PHE A 104 28.68 4.92 11.65
C PHE A 104 28.05 5.17 13.03
N GLY A 105 27.23 4.25 13.53
CA GLY A 105 26.63 4.35 14.87
C GLY A 105 27.63 4.23 16.04
N LYS A 106 28.78 3.58 15.83
CA LYS A 106 29.80 3.40 16.89
C LYS A 106 30.75 4.60 17.06
N SER A 107 30.73 5.55 16.14
CA SER A 107 31.69 6.66 16.11
C SER A 107 31.25 7.91 16.90
N GLY A 108 30.05 7.88 17.50
CA GLY A 108 29.47 9.02 18.22
C GLY A 108 29.56 8.90 19.74
N ALA A 109 30.76 8.89 20.32
CA ALA A 109 30.94 9.23 21.73
C ALA A 109 31.43 10.69 21.81
N PRO A 110 30.67 11.63 22.41
CA PRO A 110 31.14 12.99 22.59
C PRO A 110 32.34 12.98 23.53
N GLN A 111 33.51 13.40 23.03
CA GLN A 111 34.65 13.64 23.89
C GLN A 111 34.34 14.85 24.78
N THR A 112 34.12 14.57 26.06
CA THR A 112 34.16 15.54 27.16
C THR A 112 35.59 16.09 27.25
N LEU A 113 35.81 17.26 26.65
CA LEU A 113 37.04 18.03 26.83
C LEU A 113 36.96 18.76 28.18
N SER A 114 37.51 18.11 29.20
CA SER A 114 37.82 18.72 30.50
C SER A 114 39.28 19.15 30.49
N GLN A 115 39.55 20.46 30.59
CA GLN A 115 40.72 20.99 31.30
C GLN A 115 40.56 22.48 31.65
N ARG A 116 41.16 22.81 32.79
CA ARG A 116 40.96 23.94 33.72
C ARG A 116 42.15 24.94 33.60
N PRO A 117 42.37 25.86 34.56
CA PRO A 117 41.99 27.27 34.62
C PRO A 117 43.13 28.27 34.32
N ALA A 118 42.79 29.56 34.17
CA ALA A 118 43.60 30.66 34.71
C ALA A 118 42.71 31.88 35.02
N GLN A 119 42.97 32.48 36.18
CA GLN A 119 42.44 33.74 36.68
C GLN A 119 42.81 34.89 35.74
N ASP A 120 41.95 35.90 35.58
CA ASP A 120 42.15 37.17 36.28
C ASP A 120 40.89 38.05 36.22
N THR A 121 40.62 38.68 37.33
CA THR A 121 39.46 39.52 37.61
C THR A 121 39.82 40.98 37.41
N SER A 122 39.08 41.73 36.60
CA SER A 122 38.73 43.10 37.01
C SER A 122 37.50 43.67 36.25
N LYS A 123 36.58 44.17 37.09
CA LYS A 123 35.78 45.40 36.93
C LYS A 123 34.45 45.41 36.14
N ILE A 124 33.39 45.52 36.97
CA ILE A 124 32.47 46.68 37.10
C ILE A 124 31.11 46.64 36.34
N ASN A 125 30.10 47.10 37.09
CA ASN A 125 28.68 47.44 36.82
C ASN A 125 27.68 46.27 36.83
N LYS A 126 26.82 46.07 37.84
CA LYS A 126 25.87 46.91 38.63
C LYS A 126 24.53 47.13 37.91
N THR A 127 23.46 46.89 38.69
CA THR A 127 22.02 47.19 38.47
C THR A 127 21.29 46.19 37.57
N GLY A 128 20.18 45.56 37.91
CA GLY A 128 19.23 45.66 39.02
C GLY A 128 17.88 45.09 38.52
N GLY A 129 17.01 44.60 39.40
CA GLY A 129 15.60 44.32 39.05
C GLY A 129 15.05 43.00 39.57
N SER A 130 14.36 43.09 40.71
CA SER A 130 13.46 42.08 41.30
C SER A 130 12.18 41.89 40.49
N GLU A 131 11.55 40.71 40.63
CA GLU A 131 10.10 40.42 40.78
C GLU A 131 9.93 38.90 40.54
N GLU A 132 9.79 38.03 41.54
CA GLU A 132 8.59 37.74 42.36
C GLU A 132 7.40 37.15 41.57
N ILE A 133 7.33 35.79 41.52
CA ILE A 133 6.22 34.86 41.90
C ILE A 133 4.77 35.38 41.73
N PRO A 134 3.70 34.62 41.29
CA PRO A 134 3.42 33.18 41.53
C PRO A 134 2.66 32.37 40.42
N HIS A 135 2.51 31.05 40.66
CA HIS A 135 1.45 30.18 40.10
C HIS A 135 0.05 30.54 40.66
N PRO A 136 -1.06 30.15 40.01
CA PRO A 136 -1.77 28.97 40.54
C PRO A 136 -2.60 28.13 39.52
N ASN A 137 -2.97 26.94 40.00
CA ASN A 137 -4.11 26.07 39.63
C ASN A 137 -5.37 26.79 39.09
N THR A 138 -6.20 26.08 38.29
CA THR A 138 -7.59 25.71 38.66
C THR A 138 -8.34 24.93 37.56
N SER A 139 -8.88 23.79 38.00
CA SER A 139 -10.13 23.05 37.75
C SER A 139 -11.15 23.35 36.62
N GLN A 140 -11.73 22.23 36.14
CA GLN A 140 -13.17 21.90 35.97
C GLN A 140 -14.16 22.82 35.22
N ALA A 141 -14.88 22.22 34.24
CA ALA A 141 -16.34 22.29 33.97
C ALA A 141 -16.61 21.24 32.85
N MET A 142 -17.53 20.27 32.84
CA MET A 142 -18.91 20.05 33.31
C MET A 142 -20.01 20.79 32.51
N HIS A 143 -20.58 20.07 31.51
CA HIS A 143 -21.97 20.06 30.90
C HIS A 143 -22.65 21.40 30.50
N PRO A 144 -23.82 21.45 29.80
CA PRO A 144 -24.76 20.42 29.28
C PRO A 144 -25.02 20.54 27.73
N ASP A 145 -25.53 19.54 27.03
CA ASP A 145 -26.94 19.17 26.75
C ASP A 145 -27.91 20.34 26.42
N SER A 146 -28.46 20.33 25.19
CA SER A 146 -29.68 21.03 24.77
C SER A 146 -30.09 20.57 23.36
N SER A 147 -31.12 19.76 23.33
CA SER A 147 -32.06 19.52 22.22
C SER A 147 -32.90 20.76 21.92
N GLU A 148 -33.16 21.07 20.65
CA GLU A 148 -34.43 21.71 20.25
C GLU A 148 -34.75 21.51 18.76
N THR A 149 -35.93 20.95 18.55
CA THR A 149 -36.73 20.86 17.33
C THR A 149 -37.37 22.21 16.98
N SER A 150 -37.49 22.54 15.70
CA SER A 150 -38.57 23.43 15.23
C SER A 150 -38.93 23.16 13.76
N GLU A 151 -40.22 22.93 13.56
CA GLU A 151 -40.96 22.98 12.31
C GLU A 151 -41.03 24.43 11.81
N GLU A 152 -40.95 24.68 10.50
CA GLU A 152 -41.67 25.83 9.93
C GLU A 152 -42.12 25.60 8.48
N LYS A 153 -43.35 26.07 8.24
CA LYS A 153 -44.20 25.89 7.07
C LYS A 153 -43.81 26.81 5.89
N GLY A 154 -44.10 26.25 4.71
CA GLY A 154 -44.39 26.87 3.40
C GLY A 154 -44.39 28.38 3.21
N PHE A 155 -43.69 28.81 2.16
CA PHE A 155 -44.00 30.02 1.42
C PHE A 155 -43.79 29.79 -0.09
N PHE A 156 -44.81 30.09 -0.89
CA PHE A 156 -44.78 30.11 -2.35
C PHE A 156 -43.89 31.27 -2.83
N GLN A 157 -42.97 31.02 -3.76
CA GLN A 157 -42.38 32.08 -4.57
C GLN A 157 -42.25 31.63 -6.03
N ASP A 158 -42.94 32.39 -6.88
CA ASP A 158 -42.90 32.35 -8.33
C ASP A 158 -41.48 32.55 -8.89
N GLY A 159 -41.19 31.79 -9.94
CA GLY A 159 -40.49 32.30 -11.12
C GLY A 159 -39.05 32.79 -10.93
N LYS A 160 -38.10 31.86 -10.82
CA LYS A 160 -36.71 32.11 -11.22
C LYS A 160 -36.23 30.98 -12.10
N GLN A 161 -35.82 31.32 -13.33
CA GLN A 161 -35.10 30.42 -14.23
C GLN A 161 -33.86 29.89 -13.50
N GLU A 162 -33.92 28.61 -13.10
CA GLU A 162 -32.77 27.86 -12.65
C GLU A 162 -31.90 27.56 -13.87
N THR A 163 -30.99 28.49 -14.19
CA THR A 163 -29.76 28.11 -14.88
C THR A 163 -28.97 27.20 -13.94
N HIS A 164 -29.21 25.89 -14.02
CA HIS A 164 -28.36 24.91 -13.36
C HIS A 164 -26.98 24.96 -14.05
N PRO A 165 -25.92 25.44 -13.39
CA PRO A 165 -24.58 25.20 -13.90
C PRO A 165 -24.36 23.68 -13.81
N SER A 166 -24.30 23.00 -14.97
CA SER A 166 -23.87 21.61 -15.00
C SER A 166 -22.49 21.53 -14.32
N PRO A 167 -22.35 20.80 -13.20
CA PRO A 167 -21.07 20.69 -12.53
C PRO A 167 -20.13 19.94 -13.48
N SER A 168 -19.24 20.67 -14.12
CA SER A 168 -18.14 20.13 -14.91
C SER A 168 -17.22 19.37 -13.96
N THR A 169 -17.56 18.09 -13.73
CA THR A 169 -16.79 17.18 -12.89
C THR A 169 -15.46 16.98 -13.57
N SER A 170 -14.42 17.61 -13.05
CA SER A 170 -13.08 17.54 -13.63
C SER A 170 -12.59 16.08 -13.60
N LEU A 171 -11.92 15.64 -14.65
CA LEU A 171 -11.38 14.28 -14.79
C LEU A 171 -10.54 13.83 -13.57
N PRO A 172 -9.75 14.70 -12.91
CA PRO A 172 -9.06 14.35 -11.66
C PRO A 172 -10.00 14.01 -10.49
N SER A 173 -11.13 14.71 -10.34
CA SER A 173 -12.10 14.45 -9.27
C SER A 173 -12.81 13.11 -9.47
N LEU A 174 -13.07 12.73 -10.73
CA LEU A 174 -13.63 11.44 -11.09
C LEU A 174 -12.66 10.30 -10.77
N LEU A 175 -11.38 10.46 -11.11
CA LEU A 175 -10.34 9.48 -10.78
C LEU A 175 -10.18 9.29 -9.27
N ALA A 176 -10.15 10.38 -8.49
CA ALA A 176 -10.06 10.33 -7.04
C ALA A 176 -11.25 9.60 -6.41
N SER A 177 -12.47 9.85 -6.91
CA SER A 177 -13.68 9.17 -6.45
C SER A 177 -13.65 7.67 -6.73
N VAL A 178 -13.19 7.26 -7.91
CA VAL A 178 -13.02 5.84 -8.28
C VAL A 178 -11.98 5.17 -7.41
N GLU A 179 -10.83 5.80 -7.18
CA GLU A 179 -9.77 5.26 -6.33
C GLU A 179 -10.24 5.13 -4.87
N GLN A 180 -10.94 6.13 -4.34
CA GLN A 180 -11.50 6.09 -2.99
C GLN A 180 -12.54 4.97 -2.86
N LYS A 181 -13.43 4.83 -3.86
CA LYS A 181 -14.42 3.75 -3.89
C LYS A 181 -13.72 2.39 -3.91
N TYR A 182 -12.70 2.23 -4.74
CA TYR A 182 -11.89 1.01 -4.82
C TYR A 182 -11.26 0.67 -3.46
N LYS A 183 -10.53 1.61 -2.85
CA LYS A 183 -9.91 1.40 -1.51
C LYS A 183 -10.94 1.07 -0.44
N SER A 184 -12.11 1.71 -0.48
CA SER A 184 -13.17 1.46 0.49
C SER A 184 -13.76 0.05 0.40
N GLN A 185 -13.65 -0.61 -0.75
CA GLN A 185 -14.15 -1.97 -0.99
C GLN A 185 -13.13 -3.06 -0.68
N GLN A 186 -11.88 -2.70 -0.42
CA GLN A 186 -10.85 -3.66 -0.08
C GLN A 186 -11.12 -4.33 1.28
N LEU A 187 -10.72 -5.59 1.38
CA LEU A 187 -10.80 -6.41 2.58
C LEU A 187 -9.38 -6.64 3.12
N PRO A 188 -8.95 -5.92 4.16
CA PRO A 188 -7.55 -5.92 4.60
C PRO A 188 -6.98 -7.31 4.88
N PHE A 189 -7.78 -8.21 5.44
CA PHE A 189 -7.33 -9.58 5.74
C PHE A 189 -7.08 -10.41 4.47
N LEU A 190 -7.82 -10.19 3.38
CA LEU A 190 -7.56 -10.84 2.09
C LEU A 190 -6.37 -10.19 1.37
N GLU A 191 -6.21 -8.87 1.48
CA GLU A 191 -5.02 -8.17 0.94
C GLU A 191 -3.71 -8.69 1.54
N ALA A 192 -3.72 -8.97 2.85
CA ALA A 192 -2.58 -9.58 3.52
C ALA A 192 -2.24 -10.96 2.93
N GLN A 193 -3.25 -11.80 2.68
CA GLN A 193 -3.10 -13.14 2.11
C GLN A 193 -2.67 -13.12 0.64
N LEU A 194 -3.21 -12.21 -0.16
CA LEU A 194 -2.86 -12.01 -1.58
C LEU A 194 -1.38 -11.71 -1.77
N SER A 195 -0.78 -11.03 -0.80
CA SER A 195 0.63 -10.67 -0.85
C SER A 195 1.57 -11.87 -0.66
N VAL A 196 1.05 -13.01 -0.19
CA VAL A 196 1.79 -14.28 0.03
C VAL A 196 1.64 -15.21 -1.17
N SER A 197 0.46 -15.21 -1.80
CA SER A 197 0.10 -16.16 -2.84
C SER A 197 0.51 -15.66 -4.23
N ARG A 198 1.81 -15.58 -4.50
CA ARG A 198 2.35 -15.35 -5.86
C ARG A 198 2.76 -16.67 -6.50
N ILE A 199 1.77 -17.48 -6.87
CA ILE A 199 2.00 -18.65 -7.70
C ILE A 199 2.13 -18.16 -9.15
N GLU A 200 3.22 -18.50 -9.84
CA GLU A 200 3.46 -18.14 -11.26
C GLU A 200 2.50 -18.81 -12.26
N GLN A 201 1.53 -19.55 -11.77
CA GLN A 201 0.57 -20.27 -12.60
C GLN A 201 -0.54 -19.34 -13.07
N ARG A 202 -0.99 -19.56 -14.30
CA ARG A 202 -2.04 -18.75 -14.91
C ARG A 202 -3.41 -19.18 -14.39
N PHE A 203 -3.96 -18.36 -13.50
CA PHE A 203 -5.36 -18.41 -13.09
C PHE A 203 -6.06 -17.20 -13.69
N GLU A 204 -7.25 -17.42 -14.24
CA GLU A 204 -8.13 -16.33 -14.68
C GLU A 204 -9.31 -16.20 -13.71
N PRO A 205 -9.75 -14.98 -13.39
CA PRO A 205 -9.14 -13.71 -13.77
C PRO A 205 -7.78 -13.48 -13.08
N ASN A 206 -6.81 -12.95 -13.84
CA ASN A 206 -5.51 -12.58 -13.27
C ASN A 206 -5.66 -11.54 -12.14
N PHE A 207 -4.72 -11.55 -11.21
CA PHE A 207 -4.68 -10.60 -10.09
C PHE A 207 -4.67 -9.14 -10.58
N ASN A 208 -5.54 -8.33 -9.98
CA ASN A 208 -5.74 -6.91 -10.30
C ASN A 208 -6.22 -6.60 -11.72
N THR A 209 -6.91 -7.55 -12.35
CA THR A 209 -7.50 -7.30 -13.66
C THR A 209 -8.80 -6.50 -13.54
N ILE A 210 -8.99 -5.55 -14.45
CA ILE A 210 -10.28 -4.88 -14.68
C ILE A 210 -10.98 -5.57 -15.84
N LEU A 211 -12.12 -6.19 -15.56
CA LEU A 211 -12.94 -6.89 -16.54
C LEU A 211 -14.04 -5.96 -17.04
N ARG A 212 -14.23 -5.91 -18.35
CA ARG A 212 -15.32 -5.17 -18.98
C ARG A 212 -16.49 -6.12 -19.25
N GLY A 213 -17.69 -5.69 -18.89
CA GLY A 213 -18.90 -6.52 -18.99
C GLY A 213 -19.17 -7.34 -17.73
N LYS A 214 -20.32 -8.01 -17.68
CA LYS A 214 -20.77 -8.75 -16.49
C LYS A 214 -20.21 -10.17 -16.43
N SER A 215 -19.88 -10.78 -17.56
CA SER A 215 -19.50 -12.19 -17.61
C SER A 215 -18.02 -12.39 -17.27
N VAL A 216 -17.76 -13.11 -16.19
CA VAL A 216 -16.42 -13.38 -15.67
C VAL A 216 -16.06 -14.83 -15.94
N LYS A 217 -14.96 -15.03 -16.66
CA LYS A 217 -14.39 -16.36 -16.93
C LYS A 217 -13.35 -16.70 -15.87
N PHE A 218 -13.63 -17.75 -15.12
CA PHE A 218 -12.68 -18.41 -14.24
C PHE A 218 -11.99 -19.54 -15.02
N GLU A 219 -10.66 -19.61 -14.99
CA GLU A 219 -9.89 -20.68 -15.64
C GLU A 219 -8.66 -21.02 -14.79
N TRP A 220 -8.28 -22.30 -14.74
CA TRP A 220 -7.15 -22.77 -13.93
C TRP A 220 -6.32 -23.84 -14.66
N PRO A 221 -5.07 -24.11 -14.21
CA PRO A 221 -4.23 -25.14 -14.79
C PRO A 221 -4.84 -26.54 -14.71
N SER A 222 -4.61 -27.35 -15.74
CA SER A 222 -5.17 -28.72 -15.86
C SER A 222 -4.71 -29.69 -14.77
N GLN A 223 -3.62 -29.38 -14.07
CA GLN A 223 -3.15 -30.17 -12.92
C GLN A 223 -4.11 -30.16 -11.72
N TYR A 224 -5.05 -29.20 -11.68
CA TYR A 224 -6.08 -29.11 -10.65
C TYR A 224 -7.40 -29.75 -11.09
N ASN A 225 -7.40 -30.63 -12.10
CA ASN A 225 -8.61 -31.32 -12.54
C ASN A 225 -9.00 -32.45 -11.56
N ILE A 226 -9.50 -32.04 -10.39
CA ILE A 226 -9.99 -32.91 -9.33
C ILE A 226 -11.51 -32.79 -9.19
N ASP A 227 -12.14 -33.80 -8.59
CA ASP A 227 -13.59 -33.98 -8.44
C ASP A 227 -14.26 -33.08 -7.40
N THR A 228 -13.47 -32.29 -6.70
CA THR A 228 -13.88 -31.60 -5.49
C THR A 228 -13.59 -30.10 -5.56
N LEU A 229 -13.38 -29.52 -6.74
CA LEU A 229 -13.13 -28.08 -6.83
C LEU A 229 -14.36 -27.24 -6.50
N GLU A 230 -14.13 -26.15 -5.78
CA GLU A 230 -15.10 -25.09 -5.56
C GLU A 230 -14.48 -23.71 -5.79
N ILE A 231 -15.29 -22.80 -6.31
CA ILE A 231 -14.97 -21.39 -6.45
C ILE A 231 -15.72 -20.63 -5.36
N GLU A 232 -15.00 -19.89 -4.54
CA GLU A 232 -15.55 -19.03 -3.50
C GLU A 232 -15.40 -17.56 -3.95
N ILE A 233 -16.51 -16.86 -4.14
CA ILE A 233 -16.54 -15.44 -4.50
C ILE A 233 -16.87 -14.60 -3.28
N ILE A 234 -16.00 -13.64 -2.97
CA ILE A 234 -16.05 -12.83 -1.76
C ILE A 234 -16.09 -11.35 -2.16
N THR A 235 -16.98 -10.59 -1.52
CA THR A 235 -17.06 -9.13 -1.63
C THR A 235 -17.16 -8.52 -0.25
N LYS A 236 -17.04 -7.19 -0.15
CA LYS A 236 -17.25 -6.50 1.12
C LYS A 236 -18.66 -6.74 1.71
N VAL A 237 -19.67 -6.90 0.86
CA VAL A 237 -21.06 -7.13 1.29
C VAL A 237 -21.26 -8.57 1.75
N PHE A 238 -20.62 -9.54 1.09
CA PHE A 238 -20.80 -10.98 1.34
C PHE A 238 -19.57 -11.62 1.98
N VAL A 239 -18.92 -10.89 2.88
CA VAL A 239 -17.68 -11.35 3.53
C VAL A 239 -17.92 -12.49 4.52
N GLN A 240 -19.10 -12.50 5.18
CA GLN A 240 -19.48 -13.53 6.16
C GLN A 240 -20.15 -14.74 5.50
N THR A 241 -20.76 -14.53 4.33
CA THR A 241 -21.53 -15.54 3.58
C THR A 241 -21.11 -15.51 2.11
N PRO A 242 -19.87 -15.94 1.81
CA PRO A 242 -19.35 -15.92 0.45
C PRO A 242 -20.16 -16.82 -0.48
N THR A 243 -20.18 -16.49 -1.77
CA THR A 243 -20.87 -17.31 -2.76
C THR A 243 -19.98 -18.48 -3.14
N ILE A 244 -20.42 -19.70 -2.83
CA ILE A 244 -19.67 -20.93 -3.11
C ILE A 244 -20.30 -21.64 -4.31
N ILE A 245 -19.46 -22.00 -5.28
CA ILE A 245 -19.86 -22.63 -6.53
C ILE A 245 -19.10 -23.94 -6.67
N LEU A 246 -19.82 -25.05 -6.71
CA LEU A 246 -19.22 -26.35 -7.00
C LEU A 246 -18.92 -26.47 -8.49
N VAL A 247 -17.66 -26.77 -8.80
CA VAL A 247 -17.22 -26.93 -10.18
C VAL A 247 -17.48 -28.38 -10.62
N PRO A 248 -18.13 -28.61 -11.77
CA PRO A 248 -18.32 -29.96 -12.27
C PRO A 248 -16.99 -30.66 -12.58
N PHE A 249 -16.90 -31.95 -12.28
CA PHE A 249 -15.71 -32.75 -12.57
C PHE A 249 -15.26 -32.65 -14.03
N GLY A 250 -13.95 -32.60 -14.26
CA GLY A 250 -13.39 -32.50 -15.61
C GLY A 250 -13.32 -31.08 -16.17
N GLN A 251 -13.98 -30.11 -15.53
CA GLN A 251 -13.94 -28.73 -16.01
C GLN A 251 -12.68 -28.01 -15.54
N LYS A 252 -12.13 -27.19 -16.44
CA LYS A 252 -11.00 -26.28 -16.16
C LYS A 252 -11.39 -24.81 -16.22
N ARG A 253 -12.67 -24.55 -16.51
CA ARG A 253 -13.23 -23.22 -16.72
C ARG A 253 -14.64 -23.14 -16.17
N TYR A 254 -15.02 -21.99 -15.65
CA TYR A 254 -16.37 -21.67 -15.22
C TYR A 254 -16.69 -20.23 -15.62
N VAL A 255 -17.93 -19.94 -15.96
CA VAL A 255 -18.36 -18.58 -16.35
C VAL A 255 -19.51 -18.17 -15.46
N LEU A 256 -19.43 -16.95 -14.91
CA LEU A 256 -20.42 -16.39 -13.99
C LEU A 256 -20.66 -14.92 -14.33
N ASP A 257 -21.93 -14.51 -14.36
CA ASP A 257 -22.27 -13.10 -14.46
C ASP A 257 -22.23 -12.45 -13.08
N LEU A 258 -21.44 -11.38 -12.96
CA LEU A 258 -21.25 -10.62 -11.73
C LEU A 258 -21.63 -9.15 -11.93
N PRO A 259 -22.24 -8.50 -10.91
CA PRO A 259 -22.48 -7.07 -10.96
C PRO A 259 -21.17 -6.27 -10.85
N ASN A 260 -21.26 -4.96 -10.99
CA ASN A 260 -20.09 -4.08 -10.93
C ASN A 260 -19.53 -4.03 -9.51
N GLY A 261 -18.22 -4.21 -9.36
CA GLY A 261 -17.58 -4.13 -8.04
C GLY A 261 -16.20 -4.77 -7.97
N LEU A 262 -15.58 -4.63 -6.80
CA LEU A 262 -14.37 -5.34 -6.42
C LEU A 262 -14.71 -6.73 -5.87
N TYR A 263 -14.06 -7.75 -6.42
CA TYR A 263 -14.22 -9.14 -6.03
C TYR A 263 -12.88 -9.73 -5.61
N TYR A 264 -12.95 -10.56 -4.59
CA TYR A 264 -11.93 -11.55 -4.30
C TYR A 264 -12.49 -12.91 -4.68
N TRP A 265 -11.62 -13.81 -5.10
CA TRP A 265 -12.04 -15.16 -5.39
C TRP A 265 -10.99 -16.16 -4.92
N ARG A 266 -11.46 -17.32 -4.49
CA ARG A 266 -10.61 -18.46 -4.16
C ARG A 266 -11.00 -19.66 -5.01
N LEU A 267 -10.00 -20.46 -5.33
CA LEU A 267 -10.19 -21.82 -5.80
C LEU A 267 -9.78 -22.75 -4.67
N ASN A 268 -10.71 -23.58 -4.19
CA ASN A 268 -10.46 -24.51 -3.10
C ASN A 268 -10.69 -25.96 -3.54
N ILE A 269 -10.06 -26.89 -2.85
CA ILE A 269 -10.53 -28.27 -2.77
C ILE A 269 -11.63 -28.31 -1.70
N LYS A 270 -12.78 -28.91 -2.00
CA LYS A 270 -13.92 -29.05 -1.06
C LYS A 270 -13.45 -29.71 0.23
N ASN A 271 -13.66 -29.04 1.36
CA ASN A 271 -13.17 -29.44 2.69
C ASN A 271 -11.64 -29.60 2.80
N GLY A 272 -10.89 -29.00 1.86
CA GLY A 272 -9.45 -29.14 1.76
C GLY A 272 -8.74 -27.80 1.77
N GLU A 273 -7.62 -27.74 1.06
CA GLU A 273 -6.78 -26.55 1.00
C GLU A 273 -7.22 -25.55 -0.08
N MET A 274 -6.85 -24.29 0.14
CA MET A 274 -6.97 -23.22 -0.84
C MET A 274 -5.85 -23.35 -1.86
N LEU A 275 -6.21 -23.48 -3.14
CA LEU A 275 -5.28 -23.59 -4.26
C LEU A 275 -4.86 -22.23 -4.80
N HIS A 276 -5.79 -21.27 -4.80
CA HIS A 276 -5.56 -19.94 -5.35
C HIS A 276 -6.38 -18.90 -4.60
N LEU A 277 -5.85 -17.68 -4.52
CA LEU A 277 -6.54 -16.48 -4.07
C LEU A 277 -6.23 -15.36 -5.08
N GLY A 278 -7.28 -14.76 -5.63
CA GLY A 278 -7.18 -13.68 -6.60
C GLY A 278 -8.10 -12.51 -6.27
N ARG A 279 -7.90 -11.41 -6.99
CA ARG A 279 -8.71 -10.18 -6.90
C ARG A 279 -8.88 -9.59 -8.28
N PHE A 280 -10.09 -9.15 -8.61
CA PHE A 280 -10.40 -8.47 -9.87
C PHE A 280 -11.52 -7.45 -9.67
N PHE A 281 -11.68 -6.55 -10.62
CA PHE A 281 -12.76 -5.56 -10.63
C PHE A 281 -13.65 -5.76 -11.86
N VAL A 282 -14.95 -5.79 -11.66
CA VAL A 282 -15.95 -5.86 -12.74
C VAL A 282 -16.46 -4.46 -13.01
N GLN A 283 -16.24 -3.99 -14.24
CA GLN A 283 -16.75 -2.74 -14.76
C GLN A 283 -17.85 -3.04 -15.79
N GLY A 284 -19.10 -2.86 -15.39
CA GLY A 284 -20.24 -2.97 -16.31
C GLY A 284 -20.18 -1.89 -17.37
N GLU A 285 -20.80 -2.17 -18.50
CA GLU A 285 -21.00 -1.18 -19.55
C GLU A 285 -21.74 0.01 -18.94
N ALA A 286 -21.18 1.20 -19.10
CA ALA A 286 -21.95 2.41 -18.91
C ALA A 286 -23.09 2.32 -19.91
N VAL A 287 -24.32 2.14 -19.41
CA VAL A 287 -25.51 2.33 -20.23
C VAL A 287 -25.44 3.80 -20.63
N LEU A 288 -24.86 4.07 -21.80
CA LEU A 288 -25.05 5.33 -22.47
C LEU A 288 -26.55 5.36 -22.74
N ALA A 289 -27.27 6.12 -21.92
CA ALA A 289 -28.67 6.39 -22.16
C ALA A 289 -28.72 7.07 -23.54
N GLU A 290 -29.26 6.35 -24.53
CA GLU A 290 -29.62 6.91 -25.84
C GLU A 290 -30.81 7.86 -25.71
#